data_AF-A0A2Z3JG86-F1
#
_entry.id   AF-A0A2Z3JG86-F1
#
_cell.length_a   1.000
_cell.length_b   1.000
_cell.length_c   1.000
_cell.angle_alpha   90.00
_cell.angle_beta   90.00
_cell.angle_gamma   90.00
#
_symmetry.space_group_name_H-M   'P 1'
#
loop_
_entity.id
_entity.type
_entity.pdbx_description
1 polymer ?
#
loop_
_entity_poly.entity_id
_entity_poly.type
_entity_poly.pdbx_seq_one_letter_code
_entity_poly.pdbx_strand_id
1 'polypeptide(L)'
;MVNSPRTQNTMSHADMNQTTKDDEAGSLPARSETAPQLMQHLYADMEHLFPGTGATVDPAATPNATHGGGPDANPAKRSENLDPGAEESQCKRRAEISKLLNQSLADCIDLERQAIQAIWNIKGANAIALKTWLKEINKTAALESERIAKRITELGGMAEATVSAVAARSGLSEYSLAIGRSEGQALAVSAALDVFVESLAEDIITLSEQNDVRSERILRETAQALRNV
;
A
#
# COMPACT_ATOMS: atom_id res chain seq x y z
N MET A 1 65.75 31.40 45.49
CA MET A 1 66.32 30.27 44.73
C MET A 1 65.42 30.07 43.50
N VAL A 2 65.70 30.72 42.36
CA VAL A 2 66.64 30.32 41.28
C VAL A 2 66.12 29.04 40.58
N ASN A 3 65.87 28.92 39.28
CA ASN A 3 65.95 29.79 38.09
C ASN A 3 65.08 29.17 36.97
N SER A 4 64.61 30.01 36.05
CA SER A 4 63.82 29.78 34.83
C SER A 4 64.58 29.05 33.67
N PRO A 5 64.26 29.22 32.36
CA PRO A 5 63.08 28.87 31.52
C PRO A 5 63.50 28.24 30.15
N ARG A 6 62.57 28.06 29.19
CA ARG A 6 62.71 28.31 27.70
C ARG A 6 61.59 27.55 26.95
N THR A 7 60.97 27.99 25.85
CA THR A 7 61.01 29.22 25.03
C THR A 7 59.79 29.20 24.11
N GLN A 8 59.24 30.39 23.86
CA GLN A 8 58.33 30.68 22.75
C GLN A 8 59.04 30.50 21.41
N ASN A 9 58.32 30.14 20.35
CA ASN A 9 58.75 30.44 18.99
C ASN A 9 57.59 31.00 18.18
N THR A 10 57.71 32.28 17.84
CA THR A 10 56.93 33.02 16.86
C THR A 10 57.72 33.08 15.56
N MET A 11 57.11 32.83 14.40
CA MET A 11 57.48 33.60 13.19
C MET A 11 56.42 33.48 12.09
N SER A 12 56.14 34.64 11.51
CA SER A 12 55.25 34.90 10.37
C SER A 12 56.08 35.19 9.11
N HIS A 13 55.40 35.09 7.96
CA HIS A 13 55.69 35.65 6.63
C HIS A 13 56.57 34.87 5.63
N ALA A 14 55.84 34.29 4.66
CA ALA A 14 55.80 34.67 3.24
C ALA A 14 56.85 34.15 2.23
N ASP A 15 56.27 33.63 1.14
CA ASP A 15 56.70 33.53 -0.26
C ASP A 15 57.90 32.67 -0.66
N MET A 16 57.62 31.61 -1.43
CA MET A 16 58.11 31.28 -2.80
C MET A 16 57.83 29.77 -3.05
N ASN A 17 57.34 29.22 -4.16
CA ASN A 17 56.61 29.65 -5.35
C ASN A 17 56.26 28.36 -6.14
N GLN A 18 55.01 28.27 -6.60
CA GLN A 18 54.53 27.67 -7.87
C GLN A 18 54.61 26.16 -8.22
N THR A 19 53.39 25.64 -8.50
CA THR A 19 52.97 24.77 -9.63
C THR A 19 53.02 23.25 -9.46
N THR A 20 51.86 22.65 -9.17
CA THR A 20 51.13 21.81 -10.16
C THR A 20 49.62 21.98 -9.95
N LYS A 21 48.96 22.23 -11.07
CA LYS A 21 47.52 22.38 -11.25
C LYS A 21 46.88 20.99 -11.43
N ASP A 22 45.63 20.91 -10.97
CA ASP A 22 44.54 20.10 -11.50
C ASP A 22 44.66 18.56 -11.35
N ASP A 23 43.91 17.98 -10.40
CA ASP A 23 42.75 17.12 -10.72
C ASP A 23 42.09 16.51 -9.46
N GLU A 24 40.79 16.83 -9.34
CA GLU A 24 39.69 16.16 -8.64
C GLU A 24 39.82 15.72 -7.17
N ALA A 25 39.51 16.66 -6.27
CA ALA A 25 38.77 16.35 -5.05
C ALA A 25 37.53 17.26 -4.97
N GLY A 26 36.34 16.65 -4.96
CA GLY A 26 35.12 17.26 -4.42
C GLY A 26 33.93 17.35 -5.37
N SER A 27 33.02 16.38 -5.29
CA SER A 27 31.59 16.65 -5.51
C SER A 27 30.77 15.91 -4.47
N LEU A 28 30.53 16.59 -3.35
CA LEU A 28 29.42 16.30 -2.46
C LEU A 28 28.13 16.66 -3.22
N PRO A 29 27.07 15.83 -3.24
CA PRO A 29 25.82 16.22 -3.85
C PRO A 29 25.25 17.45 -3.13
N ALA A 30 24.85 18.44 -3.92
CA ALA A 30 24.42 19.75 -3.46
C ALA A 30 23.22 19.66 -2.49
N ARG A 31 23.33 20.39 -1.37
CA ARG A 31 22.17 20.77 -0.55
C ARG A 31 21.26 21.69 -1.38
N SER A 32 20.15 21.18 -1.90
CA SER A 32 18.85 21.87 -1.93
C SER A 32 17.80 21.01 -2.66
N GLU A 33 17.42 19.88 -2.08
CA GLU A 33 16.10 19.33 -2.37
C GLU A 33 15.21 19.56 -1.15
N THR A 34 14.21 20.40 -1.34
CA THR A 34 13.15 20.67 -0.37
C THR A 34 12.25 19.43 -0.26
N ALA A 35 11.57 19.25 0.87
CA ALA A 35 10.65 18.12 1.07
C ALA A 35 9.65 17.92 -0.10
N PRO A 36 9.14 18.96 -0.79
CA PRO A 36 8.35 18.80 -2.02
C PRO A 36 9.08 18.14 -3.21
N GLN A 37 10.39 18.35 -3.37
CA GLN A 37 11.19 17.77 -4.45
C GLN A 37 11.51 16.29 -4.19
N LEU A 38 11.79 15.93 -2.93
CA LEU A 38 11.90 14.53 -2.51
C LEU A 38 10.56 13.78 -2.69
N MET A 39 9.43 14.45 -2.44
CA MET A 39 8.12 13.88 -2.71
C MET A 39 7.88 13.70 -4.21
N GLN A 40 8.34 14.61 -5.08
CA GLN A 40 8.21 14.42 -6.54
C GLN A 40 8.98 13.20 -7.07
N HIS A 41 10.17 12.92 -6.55
CA HIS A 41 10.91 11.70 -6.90
C HIS A 41 10.21 10.43 -6.40
N LEU A 42 9.66 10.48 -5.18
CA LEU A 42 8.86 9.38 -4.63
C LEU A 42 7.54 9.18 -5.39
N TYR A 43 6.91 10.25 -5.89
CA TYR A 43 5.69 10.17 -6.70
C TYR A 43 5.96 9.68 -8.12
N ALA A 44 7.09 10.06 -8.74
CA ALA A 44 7.49 9.56 -10.05
C ALA A 44 7.76 8.04 -10.03
N ASP A 45 8.33 7.52 -8.95
CA ASP A 45 8.48 6.08 -8.73
C ASP A 45 7.12 5.38 -8.47
N MET A 46 6.11 6.09 -7.97
CA MET A 46 4.76 5.55 -7.75
C MET A 46 3.88 5.54 -9.00
N GLU A 47 4.10 6.40 -10.01
CA GLU A 47 3.35 6.35 -11.28
C GLU A 47 3.61 5.04 -12.07
N HIS A 48 4.79 4.42 -11.90
CA HIS A 48 5.08 3.10 -12.45
C HIS A 48 4.37 1.94 -11.72
N LEU A 49 3.86 2.19 -10.51
CA LEU A 49 3.12 1.21 -9.71
C LEU A 49 1.61 1.18 -10.04
N PHE A 50 1.07 2.25 -10.62
CA PHE A 50 -0.34 2.38 -11.01
C PHE A 50 -0.51 3.11 -12.36
N PRO A 51 -0.37 2.42 -13.50
CA PRO A 51 -0.64 3.04 -14.78
C PRO A 51 -2.15 3.12 -15.00
N GLY A 52 -2.75 4.31 -14.84
CA GLY A 52 -4.08 4.58 -15.38
C GLY A 52 -4.99 5.48 -14.56
N THR A 53 -4.70 6.78 -14.49
CA THR A 53 -5.74 7.82 -14.29
C THR A 53 -5.43 9.03 -15.15
N GLY A 54 -5.54 8.83 -16.47
CA GLY A 54 -5.52 9.90 -17.47
C GLY A 54 -6.79 9.85 -18.31
N ALA A 55 -7.96 9.83 -17.67
CA ALA A 55 -9.23 10.01 -18.39
C ALA A 55 -9.56 11.51 -18.39
N THR A 56 -9.14 12.21 -19.43
CA THR A 56 -9.74 13.49 -19.82
C THR A 56 -11.20 13.22 -20.19
N VAL A 57 -12.12 13.77 -19.42
CA VAL A 57 -13.55 13.71 -19.73
C VAL A 57 -13.82 14.78 -20.79
N ASP A 58 -14.09 14.38 -22.03
CA ASP A 58 -14.56 15.29 -23.08
C ASP A 58 -16.00 15.73 -22.77
N PRO A 59 -16.29 17.04 -22.63
CA PRO A 59 -17.64 17.54 -22.36
C PRO A 59 -18.37 17.82 -23.68
N ALA A 60 -18.54 16.82 -24.54
CA ALA A 60 -19.33 16.96 -25.77
C ALA A 60 -19.78 15.62 -26.36
N ALA A 61 -20.74 14.94 -25.72
CA ALA A 61 -21.52 13.91 -26.38
C ALA A 61 -22.99 14.04 -25.94
N THR A 62 -23.76 14.84 -26.69
CA THR A 62 -25.21 14.88 -26.61
C THR A 62 -25.84 13.57 -27.12
N PRO A 63 -27.04 13.20 -26.63
CA PRO A 63 -27.66 11.92 -26.95
C PRO A 63 -28.29 11.99 -28.34
N ASN A 64 -28.13 10.94 -29.15
CA ASN A 64 -28.94 10.81 -30.36
C ASN A 64 -29.78 9.54 -30.33
N ALA A 65 -31.08 9.77 -30.30
CA ALA A 65 -32.11 8.78 -30.49
C ALA A 65 -32.23 8.48 -32.00
N THR A 66 -32.16 7.21 -32.38
CA THR A 66 -32.72 6.76 -33.65
C THR A 66 -33.64 5.58 -33.39
N HIS A 67 -34.92 5.83 -33.63
CA HIS A 67 -35.98 4.83 -33.69
C HIS A 67 -35.75 3.86 -34.85
N GLY A 68 -35.85 2.57 -34.57
CA GLY A 68 -36.06 1.51 -35.56
C GLY A 68 -36.91 0.42 -34.93
N GLY A 69 -38.22 0.47 -35.20
CA GLY A 69 -39.19 -0.47 -34.64
C GLY A 69 -39.19 -1.84 -35.32
N GLY A 70 -39.29 -2.89 -34.50
CA GLY A 70 -39.88 -4.18 -34.83
C GLY A 70 -40.89 -4.52 -33.72
N PRO A 71 -42.09 -5.05 -34.04
CA PRO A 71 -43.16 -5.26 -33.06
C PRO A 71 -42.91 -6.55 -32.26
N ASP A 72 -43.56 -6.62 -31.10
CA ASP A 72 -43.68 -7.79 -30.22
C ASP A 72 -42.56 -8.05 -29.21
N ALA A 73 -42.37 -7.11 -28.29
CA ALA A 73 -42.10 -7.46 -26.89
C ALA A 73 -42.72 -6.39 -25.99
N ASN A 74 -43.87 -6.69 -25.39
CA ASN A 74 -44.49 -5.85 -24.38
C ASN A 74 -43.52 -5.67 -23.19
N PRO A 75 -42.99 -4.46 -22.91
CA PRO A 75 -42.06 -4.24 -21.80
C PRO A 75 -42.74 -4.35 -20.43
N ALA A 76 -44.08 -4.34 -20.38
CA ALA A 76 -44.84 -4.39 -19.13
C ALA A 76 -44.88 -5.78 -18.47
N LYS A 77 -44.40 -6.86 -19.12
CA LYS A 77 -44.43 -8.22 -18.55
C LYS A 77 -43.13 -8.67 -17.87
N ARG A 78 -42.04 -7.88 -17.93
CA ARG A 78 -40.78 -8.23 -17.26
C ARG A 78 -40.75 -7.90 -15.77
N SER A 79 -41.69 -7.09 -15.29
CA SER A 79 -41.71 -6.54 -13.93
C SER A 79 -42.53 -7.36 -12.93
N GLU A 80 -43.18 -8.45 -13.33
CA GLU A 80 -44.26 -9.05 -12.54
C GLU A 80 -43.93 -10.35 -11.79
N ASN A 81 -42.67 -10.81 -11.79
CA ASN A 81 -42.28 -12.07 -11.13
C ASN A 81 -40.96 -12.01 -10.34
N LEU A 82 -40.57 -10.85 -9.78
CA LEU A 82 -39.52 -10.82 -8.77
C LEU A 82 -40.16 -11.07 -7.40
N ASP A 83 -39.84 -12.21 -6.78
CA ASP A 83 -40.21 -12.50 -5.40
C ASP A 83 -39.54 -11.45 -4.49
N PRO A 84 -40.30 -10.59 -3.79
CA PRO A 84 -39.73 -9.58 -2.91
C PRO A 84 -38.89 -10.19 -1.77
N GLY A 85 -39.17 -11.43 -1.36
CA GLY A 85 -38.36 -12.15 -0.38
C GLY A 85 -36.98 -12.57 -0.89
N ALA A 86 -36.85 -12.82 -2.19
CA ALA A 86 -35.58 -13.17 -2.82
C ALA A 86 -34.62 -11.97 -2.91
N GLU A 87 -35.14 -10.79 -3.25
CA GLU A 87 -34.35 -9.54 -3.29
C GLU A 87 -33.84 -9.12 -1.91
N GLU A 88 -34.69 -9.22 -0.88
CA GLU A 88 -34.28 -8.94 0.51
C GLU A 88 -33.19 -9.90 0.98
N SER A 89 -33.32 -11.19 0.67
CA SER A 89 -32.34 -12.22 1.05
C SER A 89 -31.00 -12.02 0.33
N GLN A 90 -31.01 -11.60 -0.93
CA GLN A 90 -29.80 -11.26 -1.68
C GLN A 90 -29.14 -9.98 -1.14
N CYS A 91 -29.92 -8.98 -0.76
CA CYS A 91 -29.39 -7.76 -0.14
C CYS A 91 -28.68 -8.06 1.19
N LYS A 92 -29.29 -8.90 2.04
CA LYS A 92 -28.67 -9.37 3.30
C LYS A 92 -27.35 -10.09 3.02
N ARG A 93 -27.34 -11.03 2.06
CA ARG A 93 -26.12 -11.74 1.66
C ARG A 93 -25.01 -10.78 1.20
N ARG A 94 -25.32 -9.81 0.33
CA ARG A 94 -24.33 -8.83 -0.14
C ARG A 94 -23.76 -7.99 1.00
N ALA A 95 -24.58 -7.62 1.98
CA ALA A 95 -24.16 -6.88 3.16
C ALA A 95 -23.22 -7.70 4.05
N GLU A 96 -23.53 -8.98 4.27
CA GLU A 96 -22.68 -9.91 5.03
C GLU A 96 -21.33 -10.12 4.36
N ILE A 97 -21.30 -10.35 3.04
CA ILE A 97 -20.07 -10.47 2.26
C ILE A 97 -19.27 -9.17 2.32
N SER A 98 -19.92 -8.02 2.18
CA SER A 98 -19.24 -6.72 2.26
C SER A 98 -18.60 -6.49 3.64
N LYS A 99 -19.24 -6.98 4.71
CA LYS A 99 -18.69 -6.92 6.07
C LYS A 99 -17.45 -7.80 6.19
N LEU A 100 -17.51 -9.02 5.67
CA LEU A 100 -16.36 -9.95 5.65
C LEU A 100 -15.19 -9.35 4.86
N LEU A 101 -15.44 -8.84 3.66
CA LEU A 101 -14.39 -8.23 2.85
C LEU A 101 -13.80 -6.96 3.48
N ASN A 102 -14.58 -6.19 4.26
CA ASN A 102 -14.03 -5.06 5.01
C ASN A 102 -13.07 -5.48 6.14
N GLN A 103 -13.22 -6.71 6.67
CA GLN A 103 -12.24 -7.29 7.59
C GLN A 103 -10.92 -7.54 6.85
N SER A 104 -10.96 -8.29 5.75
CA SER A 104 -9.77 -8.61 4.96
C SER A 104 -9.12 -7.34 4.35
N LEU A 105 -9.92 -6.32 4.02
CA LEU A 105 -9.43 -5.00 3.60
C LEU A 105 -8.61 -4.32 4.71
N ALA A 106 -9.13 -4.33 5.95
CA ALA A 106 -8.44 -3.73 7.08
C ALA A 106 -7.10 -4.43 7.35
N ASP A 107 -7.07 -5.76 7.28
CA ASP A 107 -5.84 -6.54 7.47
C ASP A 107 -4.80 -6.27 6.36
N CYS A 108 -5.22 -6.15 5.10
CA CYS A 108 -4.32 -5.69 4.02
C CYS A 108 -3.71 -4.31 4.32
N ILE A 109 -4.54 -3.34 4.72
CA ILE A 109 -4.08 -1.96 4.97
C ILE A 109 -3.18 -1.93 6.21
N ASP A 110 -3.49 -2.67 7.26
CA ASP A 110 -2.61 -2.72 8.43
C ASP A 110 -1.26 -3.34 8.08
N LEU A 111 -1.23 -4.49 7.39
CA LEU A 111 0.01 -5.12 6.93
C LEU A 111 0.86 -4.17 6.06
N GLU A 112 0.22 -3.42 5.16
CA GLU A 112 0.87 -2.37 4.37
C GLU A 112 1.60 -1.36 5.28
N ARG A 113 0.94 -0.89 6.34
CA ARG A 113 1.47 0.12 7.27
C ARG A 113 2.53 -0.45 8.20
N GLN A 114 2.38 -1.68 8.68
CA GLN A 114 3.40 -2.38 9.46
C GLN A 114 4.71 -2.55 8.66
N ALA A 115 4.61 -2.87 7.36
CA ALA A 115 5.78 -2.96 6.48
C ALA A 115 6.51 -1.62 6.33
N ILE A 116 5.77 -0.51 6.14
CA ILE A 116 6.37 0.84 6.08
C ILE A 116 7.03 1.22 7.41
N GLN A 117 6.35 0.96 8.53
CA GLN A 117 6.88 1.20 9.88
C GLN A 117 8.22 0.47 10.06
N ALA A 118 8.31 -0.79 9.63
CA ALA A 118 9.56 -1.55 9.62
C ALA A 118 10.60 -0.91 8.68
N ILE A 119 10.27 -0.65 7.41
CA ILE A 119 11.19 -0.07 6.40
C ILE A 119 11.89 1.20 6.91
N TRP A 120 11.16 2.09 7.60
CA TRP A 120 11.72 3.32 8.14
C TRP A 120 12.70 3.11 9.30
N ASN A 121 12.58 1.99 10.03
CA ASN A 121 13.33 1.74 11.26
C ASN A 121 14.41 0.65 11.14
N ILE A 122 14.57 0.00 9.98
CA ILE A 122 15.67 -0.95 9.74
C ILE A 122 17.03 -0.25 9.76
N LYS A 123 17.99 -0.85 10.47
CA LYS A 123 19.38 -0.38 10.61
C LYS A 123 20.38 -1.55 10.52
N GLY A 124 21.62 -1.26 10.15
CA GLY A 124 22.73 -2.23 10.22
C GLY A 124 22.94 -3.06 8.94
N ALA A 125 23.71 -4.14 9.08
CA ALA A 125 23.96 -5.08 7.99
C ALA A 125 22.65 -5.71 7.50
N ASN A 126 22.57 -6.04 6.20
CA ASN A 126 21.38 -6.58 5.53
C ASN A 126 20.18 -5.63 5.38
N ALA A 127 20.31 -4.34 5.75
CA ALA A 127 19.22 -3.38 5.67
C ALA A 127 18.61 -3.24 4.26
N ILE A 128 19.43 -3.33 3.21
CA ILE A 128 18.97 -3.23 1.83
C ILE A 128 18.07 -4.43 1.48
N ALA A 129 18.55 -5.65 1.71
CA ALA A 129 17.80 -6.87 1.39
C ALA A 129 16.46 -6.92 2.14
N LEU A 130 16.46 -6.59 3.44
CA LEU A 130 15.24 -6.61 4.23
C LEU A 130 14.24 -5.53 3.80
N LYS A 131 14.71 -4.32 3.47
CA LYS A 131 13.83 -3.26 2.93
C LYS A 131 13.25 -3.64 1.57
N THR A 132 14.02 -4.33 0.71
CA THR A 132 13.51 -4.81 -0.57
C THR A 132 12.37 -5.81 -0.38
N TRP A 133 12.55 -6.80 0.50
CA TRP A 133 11.49 -7.76 0.81
C TRP A 133 10.23 -7.10 1.39
N LEU A 134 10.40 -6.20 2.37
CA LEU A 134 9.26 -5.47 2.95
C LEU A 134 8.55 -4.56 1.95
N LYS A 135 9.26 -4.01 0.95
CA LYS A 135 8.65 -3.23 -0.13
C LYS A 135 7.75 -4.11 -1.00
N GLU A 136 8.13 -5.36 -1.27
CA GLU A 136 7.28 -6.29 -2.01
C GLU A 136 6.02 -6.68 -1.21
N ILE A 137 6.13 -6.87 0.11
CA ILE A 137 4.96 -7.05 0.99
C ILE A 137 4.06 -5.82 0.94
N ASN A 138 4.61 -4.63 1.18
CA ASN A 138 3.88 -3.37 1.16
C ASN A 138 3.13 -3.17 -0.17
N LYS A 139 3.82 -3.36 -1.29
CA LYS A 139 3.25 -3.25 -2.64
C LYS A 139 2.13 -4.27 -2.87
N THR A 140 2.36 -5.52 -2.50
CA THR A 140 1.39 -6.60 -2.70
C THR A 140 0.14 -6.36 -1.87
N ALA A 141 0.30 -6.03 -0.59
CA ALA A 141 -0.82 -5.69 0.30
C ALA A 141 -1.62 -4.48 -0.23
N ALA A 142 -0.94 -3.44 -0.72
CA ALA A 142 -1.60 -2.28 -1.32
C ALA A 142 -2.42 -2.64 -2.57
N LEU A 143 -1.86 -3.44 -3.48
CA LEU A 143 -2.56 -3.90 -4.70
C LEU A 143 -3.79 -4.75 -4.35
N GLU A 144 -3.66 -5.66 -3.40
CA GLU A 144 -4.77 -6.53 -2.99
C GLU A 144 -5.83 -5.77 -2.18
N SER A 145 -5.45 -4.78 -1.37
CA SER A 145 -6.38 -3.89 -0.66
C SER A 145 -7.34 -3.19 -1.64
N GLU A 146 -6.82 -2.66 -2.74
CA GLU A 146 -7.59 -2.00 -3.79
C GLU A 146 -8.57 -2.96 -4.48
N ARG A 147 -8.14 -4.21 -4.72
CA ARG A 147 -8.99 -5.24 -5.35
C ARG A 147 -10.16 -5.62 -4.44
N ILE A 148 -9.91 -5.75 -3.14
CA ILE A 148 -10.95 -6.02 -2.13
C ILE A 148 -11.89 -4.83 -2.02
N ALA A 149 -11.36 -3.60 -1.93
CA ALA A 149 -12.15 -2.38 -1.86
C ALA A 149 -13.11 -2.24 -3.06
N LYS A 150 -12.60 -2.46 -4.28
CA LYS A 150 -13.43 -2.49 -5.50
C LYS A 150 -14.56 -3.51 -5.38
N ARG A 151 -14.26 -4.73 -4.91
CA ARG A 151 -15.30 -5.76 -4.75
C ARG A 151 -16.38 -5.37 -3.76
N ILE A 152 -16.01 -4.73 -2.64
CA ILE A 152 -16.98 -4.20 -1.68
C ILE A 152 -17.93 -3.20 -2.35
N THR A 153 -17.40 -2.26 -3.13
CA THR A 153 -18.23 -1.27 -3.83
C THR A 153 -19.14 -1.89 -4.89
N GLU A 154 -18.67 -2.92 -5.61
CA GLU A 154 -19.47 -3.66 -6.59
C GLU A 154 -20.65 -4.41 -5.94
N LEU A 155 -20.51 -4.83 -4.68
CA LEU A 155 -21.59 -5.44 -3.90
C LEU A 155 -22.60 -4.42 -3.37
N GLY A 156 -22.34 -3.11 -3.57
CA GLY A 156 -23.11 -2.00 -3.01
C GLY A 156 -22.72 -1.64 -1.57
N GLY A 157 -21.62 -2.18 -1.05
CA GLY A 157 -21.06 -1.83 0.25
C GLY A 157 -20.16 -0.59 0.19
N MET A 158 -19.78 -0.08 1.36
CA MET A 158 -18.75 0.96 1.51
C MET A 158 -17.43 0.31 1.91
N ALA A 159 -16.36 0.59 1.17
CA ALA A 159 -15.01 0.18 1.57
C ALA A 159 -14.48 1.15 2.64
N GLU A 160 -14.11 0.62 3.80
CA GLU A 160 -13.72 1.41 4.97
C GLU A 160 -12.20 1.41 5.16
N ALA A 161 -11.53 2.48 4.71
CA ALA A 161 -10.07 2.58 4.71
C ALA A 161 -9.52 3.70 5.63
N THR A 162 -10.35 4.33 6.46
CA THR A 162 -9.86 5.32 7.43
C THR A 162 -9.00 4.65 8.51
N VAL A 163 -8.01 5.36 9.04
CA VAL A 163 -7.13 4.84 10.10
C VAL A 163 -7.92 4.25 11.28
N SER A 164 -8.97 4.96 11.73
CA SER A 164 -9.82 4.48 12.83
C SER A 164 -10.62 3.22 12.47
N ALA A 165 -11.09 3.11 11.23
CA ALA A 165 -11.82 1.92 10.77
C ALA A 165 -10.89 0.71 10.66
N VAL A 166 -9.69 0.91 10.10
CA VAL A 166 -8.66 -0.14 9.99
C VAL A 166 -8.26 -0.63 11.39
N ALA A 167 -7.95 0.28 12.32
CA ALA A 167 -7.57 -0.07 13.69
C ALA A 167 -8.69 -0.79 14.46
N ALA A 168 -9.96 -0.48 14.17
CA ALA A 168 -11.10 -1.14 14.83
C ALA A 168 -11.43 -2.52 14.25
N ARG A 169 -11.03 -2.80 13.01
CA ARG A 169 -11.36 -4.02 12.29
C ARG A 169 -10.21 -5.01 12.29
N SER A 170 -8.99 -4.56 11.99
CA SER A 170 -7.87 -5.47 11.74
C SER A 170 -7.66 -6.46 12.89
N GLY A 171 -7.49 -7.73 12.52
CA GLY A 171 -7.17 -8.84 13.41
C GLY A 171 -5.68 -9.09 13.56
N LEU A 172 -4.83 -8.30 12.89
CA LEU A 172 -3.38 -8.46 12.98
C LEU A 172 -2.86 -8.07 14.37
N SER A 173 -1.76 -8.70 14.77
CA SER A 173 -1.08 -8.31 16.00
C SER A 173 -0.53 -6.89 15.88
N GLU A 174 -0.73 -6.09 16.93
CA GLU A 174 -0.23 -4.72 16.99
C GLU A 174 1.30 -4.70 16.80
N TYR A 175 1.77 -3.90 15.84
CA TYR A 175 3.19 -3.72 15.61
C TYR A 175 3.85 -2.93 16.74
N SER A 176 4.74 -3.58 17.49
CA SER A 176 5.46 -2.90 18.57
C SER A 176 6.45 -1.86 18.05
N LEU A 177 6.29 -0.61 18.48
CA LEU A 177 7.23 0.47 18.16
C LEU A 177 8.59 0.35 18.87
N ALA A 178 8.73 -0.59 19.82
CA ALA A 178 9.96 -0.80 20.58
C ALA A 178 10.97 -1.74 19.89
N ILE A 179 10.68 -2.21 18.67
CA ILE A 179 11.52 -3.17 17.95
C ILE A 179 12.80 -2.48 17.43
N GLY A 180 13.91 -2.67 18.16
CA GLY A 180 15.18 -2.01 17.86
C GLY A 180 16.09 -2.72 16.85
N ARG A 181 15.89 -4.02 16.57
CA ARG A 181 16.76 -4.82 15.70
C ARG A 181 16.03 -5.26 14.43
N SER A 182 16.76 -5.32 13.31
CA SER A 182 16.23 -5.67 11.99
C SER A 182 15.60 -7.07 11.95
N GLU A 183 16.17 -8.05 12.66
CA GLU A 183 15.59 -9.39 12.75
C GLU A 183 14.22 -9.38 13.46
N GLY A 184 14.07 -8.54 14.48
CA GLY A 184 12.79 -8.37 15.17
C GLY A 184 11.74 -7.72 14.28
N GLN A 185 12.15 -6.81 13.39
CA GLN A 185 11.23 -6.16 12.45
C GLN A 185 10.77 -7.14 11.38
N ALA A 186 11.67 -7.98 10.88
CA ALA A 186 11.34 -9.07 9.96
C ALA A 186 10.35 -10.05 10.61
N LEU A 187 10.65 -10.51 11.83
CA LEU A 187 9.80 -11.45 12.56
C LEU A 187 8.40 -10.90 12.82
N ALA A 188 8.29 -9.62 13.21
CA ALA A 188 6.99 -9.00 13.46
C ALA A 188 6.12 -8.94 12.19
N VAL A 189 6.69 -8.55 11.06
CA VAL A 189 5.94 -8.50 9.79
C VAL A 189 5.62 -9.90 9.27
N SER A 190 6.53 -10.87 9.40
CA SER A 190 6.25 -12.27 9.06
C SER A 190 5.10 -12.84 9.89
N ALA A 191 5.08 -12.58 11.20
CA ALA A 191 4.00 -13.04 12.06
C ALA A 191 2.65 -12.41 11.68
N ALA A 192 2.63 -11.12 11.36
CA ALA A 192 1.41 -10.46 10.88
C ALA A 192 0.94 -11.02 9.54
N LEU A 193 1.87 -11.30 8.61
CA LEU A 193 1.57 -11.94 7.33
C LEU A 193 0.98 -13.35 7.51
N ASP A 194 1.54 -14.16 8.40
CA ASP A 194 1.05 -15.51 8.68
C ASP A 194 -0.39 -15.48 9.23
N VAL A 195 -0.65 -14.63 10.23
CA VAL A 195 -2.00 -14.42 10.80
C VAL A 195 -2.98 -13.99 9.71
N PHE A 196 -2.56 -13.10 8.82
CA PHE A 196 -3.43 -12.63 7.75
C PHE A 196 -3.77 -13.75 6.76
N VAL A 197 -2.77 -14.52 6.33
CA VAL A 197 -2.97 -15.63 5.38
C VAL A 197 -3.87 -16.73 5.98
N GLU A 198 -3.80 -16.96 7.29
CA GLU A 198 -4.72 -17.84 8.00
C GLU A 198 -6.15 -17.27 8.01
N SER A 199 -6.33 -15.99 8.36
CA SER A 199 -7.64 -15.32 8.31
C SER A 199 -8.27 -15.38 6.93
N LEU A 200 -7.49 -15.17 5.86
CA LEU A 200 -7.98 -15.31 4.49
C LEU A 200 -8.50 -16.72 4.20
N ALA A 201 -7.85 -17.76 4.73
CA ALA A 201 -8.30 -19.13 4.54
C ALA A 201 -9.68 -19.38 5.17
N GLU A 202 -9.94 -18.80 6.34
CA GLU A 202 -11.26 -18.87 7.01
C GLU A 202 -12.33 -18.08 6.24
N ASP A 203 -12.00 -16.87 5.78
CA ASP A 203 -12.90 -16.04 4.97
C ASP A 203 -13.28 -16.74 3.65
N ILE A 204 -12.32 -17.41 3.00
CA ILE A 204 -12.54 -18.18 1.76
C ILE A 204 -13.55 -19.32 1.99
N ILE A 205 -13.44 -20.05 3.10
CA ILE A 205 -14.39 -21.11 3.46
C ILE A 205 -15.80 -20.51 3.61
N THR A 206 -15.90 -19.41 4.36
CA THR A 206 -17.15 -18.70 4.60
C THR A 206 -17.80 -18.21 3.30
N LEU A 207 -17.01 -17.67 2.37
CA LEU A 207 -17.50 -17.22 1.06
C LEU A 207 -17.98 -18.37 0.18
N SER A 208 -17.33 -19.53 0.28
CA SER A 208 -17.71 -20.75 -0.45
C SER A 208 -19.08 -21.25 0.03
N GLU A 209 -19.33 -21.25 1.34
CA GLU A 209 -20.65 -21.58 1.92
C GLU A 209 -21.73 -20.59 1.46
N GLN A 210 -21.36 -19.33 1.25
CA GLN A 210 -22.26 -18.29 0.74
C GLN A 210 -22.40 -18.28 -0.79
N ASN A 211 -21.71 -19.19 -1.51
CA ASN A 211 -21.72 -19.30 -2.97
C ASN A 211 -21.30 -17.99 -3.71
N ASP A 212 -20.50 -17.12 -3.10
CA ASP A 212 -19.92 -15.95 -3.80
C ASP A 212 -18.57 -16.31 -4.42
N VAL A 213 -18.64 -16.91 -5.60
CA VAL A 213 -17.48 -17.34 -6.40
C VAL A 213 -16.51 -16.20 -6.70
N ARG A 214 -17.02 -14.98 -6.89
CA ARG A 214 -16.17 -13.83 -7.28
C ARG A 214 -15.35 -13.34 -6.09
N SER A 215 -15.97 -13.17 -4.95
CA SER A 215 -15.29 -12.75 -3.71
C SER A 215 -14.33 -13.84 -3.23
N GLU A 216 -14.75 -15.12 -3.30
CA GLU A 216 -13.90 -16.26 -2.96
C GLU A 216 -12.61 -16.26 -3.79
N ARG A 217 -12.75 -16.08 -5.11
CA ARG A 217 -11.59 -16.03 -6.01
C ARG A 217 -10.65 -14.87 -5.68
N ILE A 218 -11.19 -13.69 -5.37
CA ILE A 218 -10.36 -12.53 -4.99
C ILE A 218 -9.52 -12.88 -3.76
N LEU A 219 -10.12 -13.40 -2.69
CA LEU A 219 -9.37 -13.75 -1.49
C LEU A 219 -8.36 -14.88 -1.71
N ARG A 220 -8.67 -15.87 -2.57
CA ARG A 220 -7.70 -16.90 -2.97
C ARG A 220 -6.49 -16.31 -3.69
N GLU A 221 -6.73 -15.39 -4.63
CA GLU A 221 -5.65 -14.71 -5.37
C GLU A 221 -4.83 -13.80 -4.44
N THR A 222 -5.47 -13.12 -3.49
CA THR A 222 -4.81 -12.35 -2.43
C THR A 222 -3.91 -13.24 -1.57
N ALA A 223 -4.43 -14.35 -1.06
CA ALA A 223 -3.66 -15.30 -0.25
C ALA A 223 -2.47 -15.88 -1.03
N GLN A 224 -2.64 -16.17 -2.33
CA GLN A 224 -1.57 -16.67 -3.17
C GLN A 224 -0.49 -15.61 -3.44
N ALA A 225 -0.89 -14.36 -3.68
CA ALA A 225 0.04 -13.24 -3.88
C ALA A 225 0.90 -13.01 -2.63
N LEU A 226 0.27 -13.01 -1.46
CA LEU A 226 0.93 -12.81 -0.17
C LEU A 226 1.85 -13.96 0.24
N ARG A 227 1.59 -15.20 -0.19
CA ARG A 227 2.51 -16.34 0.03
C ARG A 227 3.75 -16.33 -0.86
N ASN A 228 3.72 -15.54 -1.93
CA ASN A 228 4.78 -15.52 -2.95
C ASN A 228 5.81 -14.40 -2.72
N VAL A 229 5.60 -13.55 -1.72
CA VAL A 229 6.53 -12.49 -1.29
C VAL A 229 7.37 -12.95 -0.11
#